data_AF-A0A0S9NVC2-F1
#
_entry.id   AF-A0A0S9NVC2-F1
#
_cell.length_a   1.000
_cell.length_b   1.000
_cell.length_c   1.000
_cell.angle_alpha   90.00
_cell.angle_beta   90.00
_cell.angle_gamma   90.00
#
_symmetry.space_group_name_H-M   'P 1'
#
loop_
_entity.id
_entity.type
_entity.pdbx_description
1 polymer ?
#
loop_
_entity_poly.entity_id
_entity_poly.type
_entity_poly.pdbx_seq_one_letter_code
_entity_poly.pdbx_strand_id
1 'polypeptide(L)'
;MYNDTASHSALLGAIVGAGGYDAHLESAAQHVSHEAAERAARHDVQMAQVELYCDHRAQALVAIRHAMQLLESCDDKALEPQLAKLSEAAWHVRHNESLVAVDLLDEAKVQLHS
;
A
#
# COMPACT_ATOMS: atom_id res chain seq x y z
N MET A 1 52.69 17.89 -21.91
CA MET A 1 51.77 19.02 -21.71
C MET A 1 50.81 18.62 -20.61
N TYR A 2 50.86 19.33 -19.48
CA TYR A 2 49.97 19.19 -18.32
C TYR A 2 48.62 19.87 -18.60
N ASN A 3 47.53 19.27 -18.09
CA ASN A 3 46.36 19.89 -17.46
C ASN A 3 45.42 18.73 -17.07
N ASP A 4 45.34 18.29 -15.81
CA ASP A 4 44.79 18.95 -14.61
C ASP A 4 43.29 19.23 -14.73
N THR A 5 42.49 18.46 -13.98
CA THR A 5 41.10 18.69 -13.49
C THR A 5 40.45 17.32 -13.20
N ALA A 6 39.86 17.02 -12.05
CA ALA A 6 39.90 17.59 -10.72
C ALA A 6 39.41 16.48 -9.78
N SER A 7 40.17 16.17 -8.73
CA SER A 7 39.68 15.39 -7.59
C SER A 7 38.58 16.18 -6.89
N HIS A 8 37.38 15.62 -6.78
CA HIS A 8 36.36 16.14 -5.87
C HIS A 8 35.94 15.04 -4.89
N SER A 9 36.79 14.81 -3.90
CA SER A 9 36.36 14.28 -2.61
C SER A 9 35.90 15.47 -1.75
N ALA A 10 34.60 15.57 -1.51
CA ALA A 10 34.03 16.44 -0.47
C ALA A 10 32.80 15.71 0.07
N LEU A 11 32.97 14.98 1.18
CA LEU A 11 32.77 15.43 2.56
C LEU A 11 31.30 15.30 3.00
N LEU A 12 31.08 14.21 3.74
CA LEU A 12 30.09 14.01 4.80
C LEU A 12 29.46 15.31 5.33
N GLY A 13 28.17 15.49 5.05
CA GLY A 13 27.29 16.31 5.87
C GLY A 13 26.72 15.44 6.99
N ALA A 14 27.35 15.47 8.16
CA ALA A 14 26.78 14.93 9.38
C ALA A 14 25.56 15.78 9.77
N ILE A 15 24.36 15.19 9.74
CA ILE A 15 23.20 15.79 10.41
C ILE A 15 23.24 15.30 11.85
N VAL A 16 23.90 16.09 12.70
CA VAL A 16 23.69 16.06 14.15
C VAL A 16 22.40 16.82 14.42
N GLY A 17 21.36 16.09 14.80
CA GLY A 17 20.10 16.62 15.31
C GLY A 17 19.77 16.01 16.66
N ALA A 18 20.61 16.24 17.67
CA ALA A 18 20.24 15.97 19.05
C ALA A 18 19.46 17.19 19.59
N GLY A 19 18.14 17.05 19.66
CA GLY A 19 17.23 17.99 20.30
C GLY A 19 15.87 17.32 20.40
N GLY A 20 15.52 16.83 21.60
CA GLY A 20 14.40 15.92 21.80
C GLY A 20 13.04 16.54 21.44
N TYR A 21 12.53 16.18 20.27
CA TYR A 21 11.12 16.21 19.84
C TYR A 21 10.93 15.15 18.72
N ASP A 22 11.44 13.94 18.92
CA ASP A 22 11.52 12.94 17.84
C ASP A 22 10.21 12.13 17.67
N ALA A 23 9.49 11.88 18.77
CA ALA A 23 8.30 11.03 18.74
C ALA A 23 7.13 11.63 17.93
N HIS A 24 7.00 12.96 17.85
CA HIS A 24 5.88 13.59 17.16
C HIS A 24 6.12 13.72 15.64
N LEU A 25 7.37 13.84 15.18
CA LEU A 25 7.70 13.89 13.76
C LEU A 25 7.72 12.49 13.14
N GLU A 26 8.27 11.50 13.86
CA GLU A 26 8.20 10.08 13.47
C GLU A 26 6.74 9.61 13.38
N SER A 27 5.93 9.88 14.42
CA SER A 27 4.50 9.55 14.43
C SER A 27 3.74 10.24 13.29
N ALA A 28 3.95 11.55 13.07
CA ALA A 28 3.28 12.25 11.97
C ALA A 28 3.68 11.73 10.59
N ALA A 29 4.97 11.42 10.37
CA ALA A 29 5.44 10.82 9.12
C ALA A 29 4.85 9.43 8.89
N GLN A 30 4.77 8.62 9.95
CA GLN A 30 4.21 7.26 9.90
C GLN A 30 2.69 7.26 9.67
N HIS A 31 1.95 8.20 10.28
CA HIS A 31 0.52 8.40 10.01
C HIS A 31 0.26 8.84 8.56
N VAL A 32 1.08 9.73 8.00
CA VAL A 32 0.96 10.13 6.59
C VAL A 32 1.24 8.97 5.64
N SER A 33 2.22 8.10 5.96
CA SER A 33 2.45 6.87 5.17
C SER A 33 1.29 5.87 5.27
N HIS A 34 0.66 5.76 6.43
CA HIS A 34 -0.49 4.89 6.67
C HIS A 34 -1.70 5.32 5.83
N GLU A 35 -2.10 6.60 5.94
CA GLU A 35 -3.21 7.14 5.17
C GLU A 35 -2.98 7.06 3.66
N ALA A 36 -1.72 7.21 3.22
CA ALA A 36 -1.35 7.06 1.82
C ALA A 36 -1.47 5.60 1.33
N ALA A 37 -0.98 4.65 2.12
CA ALA A 37 -1.08 3.22 1.83
C ALA A 37 -2.54 2.76 1.76
N GLU A 38 -3.38 3.16 2.73
CA GLU A 38 -4.81 2.85 2.68
C GLU A 38 -5.51 3.49 1.46
N ARG A 39 -5.16 4.74 1.11
CA ARG A 39 -5.75 5.40 -0.06
C ARG A 39 -5.39 4.66 -1.35
N ALA A 40 -4.14 4.21 -1.47
CA ALA A 40 -3.69 3.40 -2.59
C ALA A 40 -4.38 2.03 -2.60
N ALA A 41 -4.50 1.37 -1.44
CA ALA A 41 -5.22 0.10 -1.32
C ALA A 41 -6.70 0.23 -1.71
N ARG A 42 -7.37 1.32 -1.29
CA ARG A 42 -8.76 1.62 -1.70
C ARG A 42 -8.87 1.78 -3.21
N HIS A 43 -7.93 2.46 -3.84
CA HIS A 43 -7.88 2.61 -5.30
C HIS A 43 -7.73 1.24 -5.98
N ASP A 44 -6.84 0.38 -5.49
CA ASP A 44 -6.65 -0.95 -6.09
C ASP A 44 -7.85 -1.87 -5.89
N VAL A 45 -8.55 -1.78 -4.75
CA VAL A 45 -9.82 -2.48 -4.55
C VAL A 45 -10.86 -2.01 -5.57
N GLN A 46 -10.97 -0.71 -5.84
CA GLN A 46 -11.86 -0.19 -6.89
C GLN A 46 -11.46 -0.68 -8.28
N MET A 47 -10.16 -0.71 -8.59
CA MET A 47 -9.66 -1.26 -9.86
C MET A 47 -10.01 -2.74 -9.98
N ALA A 48 -9.83 -3.54 -8.94
CA ALA A 48 -10.22 -4.94 -8.95
C ALA A 48 -11.70 -5.13 -9.29
N GLN A 49 -12.59 -4.30 -8.74
CA GLN A 49 -14.03 -4.34 -9.06
C GLN A 49 -14.30 -4.02 -10.53
N VAL A 50 -13.64 -3.00 -11.10
CA VAL A 50 -13.75 -2.66 -12.53
C VAL A 50 -13.25 -3.80 -13.41
N GLU A 51 -12.10 -4.38 -13.09
CA GLU A 51 -11.54 -5.50 -13.84
C GLU A 51 -12.45 -6.73 -13.78
N LEU A 52 -13.08 -7.04 -12.64
CA LEU A 52 -14.06 -8.13 -12.54
C LEU A 52 -15.32 -7.86 -13.36
N TYR A 53 -15.81 -6.62 -13.39
CA TYR A 53 -16.93 -6.23 -14.25
C TYR A 53 -16.59 -6.44 -15.75
N CYS A 54 -15.34 -6.18 -16.13
CA CYS A 54 -14.84 -6.38 -17.49
C CYS A 54 -14.37 -7.81 -17.80
N ASP A 55 -14.57 -8.79 -16.89
CA ASP A 55 -14.06 -10.18 -16.97
C ASP A 55 -12.52 -10.30 -17.09
N HIS A 56 -11.80 -9.30 -16.61
CA HIS A 56 -10.34 -9.27 -16.54
C HIS A 56 -9.82 -9.87 -15.21
N ARG A 57 -10.10 -11.15 -14.98
CA ARG A 57 -9.79 -11.84 -13.71
C ARG A 57 -8.31 -11.78 -13.30
N ALA A 58 -7.39 -11.87 -14.26
CA ALA A 58 -5.96 -11.81 -13.96
C ALA A 58 -5.53 -10.44 -13.43
N GLN A 59 -6.07 -9.37 -14.01
CA GLN A 59 -5.84 -7.98 -13.62
C GLN A 59 -6.46 -7.70 -12.25
N ALA A 60 -7.68 -8.20 -12.01
CA ALA A 60 -8.30 -8.13 -10.69
C ALA A 60 -7.41 -8.76 -9.59
N LEU A 61 -6.85 -9.94 -9.84
CA LEU A 61 -5.93 -10.59 -8.89
C LEU A 61 -4.61 -9.83 -8.69
N VAL A 62 -4.14 -9.07 -9.68
CA VAL A 62 -2.98 -8.19 -9.52
C VAL A 62 -3.33 -7.04 -8.57
N ALA A 63 -4.46 -6.38 -8.82
CA ALA A 63 -4.91 -5.26 -7.99
C ALA A 63 -5.19 -5.69 -6.53
N ILE A 64 -5.86 -6.83 -6.31
CA ILE A 64 -6.11 -7.36 -4.96
C ILE A 64 -4.81 -7.63 -4.20
N ARG A 65 -3.82 -8.26 -4.85
CA ARG A 65 -2.52 -8.53 -4.21
C ARG A 65 -1.76 -7.26 -3.89
N HIS A 66 -1.82 -6.26 -4.76
CA HIS A 66 -1.15 -4.98 -4.50
C HIS A 66 -1.81 -4.25 -3.33
N ALA A 67 -3.15 -4.26 -3.23
CA ALA A 67 -3.87 -3.75 -2.07
C ALA A 67 -3.45 -4.44 -0.77
N MET A 68 -3.33 -5.78 -0.77
CA MET A 68 -2.85 -6.53 0.40
C MET A 68 -1.44 -6.11 0.80
N GLN A 69 -0.51 -6.00 -0.16
CA GLN A 69 0.88 -5.60 0.10
C GLN A 69 0.98 -4.20 0.72
N LEU A 70 0.13 -3.26 0.25
CA LEU A 70 0.07 -1.92 0.80
C LEU A 70 -0.41 -1.94 2.26
N LEU A 71 -1.46 -2.70 2.56
CA LEU A 71 -2.00 -2.80 3.93
C LEU A 71 -1.07 -3.57 4.87
N GLU A 72 -0.42 -4.64 4.41
CA GLU A 72 0.59 -5.37 5.18
C GLU A 72 1.80 -4.48 5.53
N SER A 73 2.16 -3.53 4.66
CA SER A 73 3.28 -2.61 4.90
C SER A 73 3.02 -1.59 6.02
N CYS A 74 1.76 -1.43 6.44
CA CYS A 74 1.39 -0.52 7.53
C CYS A 74 1.73 -1.06 8.93
N ASP A 75 1.95 -2.38 9.06
CA ASP A 75 2.15 -3.07 10.35
C ASP A 75 1.05 -2.77 11.40
N ASP A 76 -0.19 -2.53 10.94
CA ASP A 76 -1.34 -2.28 11.80
C ASP A 76 -2.25 -3.51 11.89
N LYS A 77 -2.36 -4.08 13.10
CA LYS A 77 -3.23 -5.22 13.41
C LYS A 77 -4.71 -4.91 13.21
N ALA A 78 -5.11 -3.63 13.21
CA ALA A 78 -6.48 -3.24 12.92
C ALA A 78 -6.88 -3.54 11.47
N LEU A 79 -5.92 -3.76 10.56
CA LEU A 79 -6.13 -4.08 9.15
C LEU A 79 -6.31 -5.59 8.85
N GLU A 80 -6.12 -6.46 9.85
CA GLU A 80 -6.28 -7.92 9.71
C GLU A 80 -7.65 -8.34 9.14
N PRO A 81 -8.79 -7.76 9.57
CA PRO A 81 -10.09 -8.08 8.97
C PRO A 81 -10.17 -7.75 7.47
N GLN A 82 -9.59 -6.61 7.06
CA GLN A 82 -9.55 -6.17 5.67
C GLN A 82 -8.67 -7.11 4.85
N LEU A 83 -7.49 -7.49 5.36
CA LEU A 83 -6.60 -8.47 4.72
C LEU A 83 -7.28 -9.83 4.54
N ALA A 84 -8.03 -10.30 5.53
CA ALA A 84 -8.78 -11.55 5.45
C ALA A 84 -9.82 -11.50 4.31
N LYS A 85 -10.58 -10.40 4.20
CA LYS A 85 -11.57 -10.22 3.12
C LYS A 85 -10.94 -10.12 1.74
N LEU A 86 -9.81 -9.43 1.60
CA LEU A 86 -9.08 -9.37 0.33
C LEU A 86 -8.55 -10.74 -0.09
N SER A 87 -8.06 -11.53 0.86
CA SER A 87 -7.62 -12.91 0.62
C SER A 87 -8.78 -13.81 0.18
N GLU A 88 -9.93 -13.70 0.85
CA GLU A 88 -11.16 -14.42 0.50
C GLU A 88 -11.66 -14.02 -0.90
N ALA A 89 -11.71 -12.71 -1.20
CA ALA A 89 -12.07 -12.22 -2.53
C ALA A 89 -11.15 -12.81 -3.61
N ALA A 90 -9.82 -12.84 -3.37
CA ALA A 90 -8.87 -13.45 -4.30
C ALA A 90 -9.13 -14.95 -4.51
N TRP A 91 -9.59 -15.68 -3.49
CA TRP A 91 -10.01 -17.08 -3.62
C TRP A 91 -11.22 -17.18 -4.56
N HIS A 92 -12.26 -16.37 -4.37
CA HIS A 92 -13.45 -16.37 -5.22
C HIS A 92 -13.18 -15.98 -6.67
N VAL A 93 -12.28 -15.01 -6.93
CA VAL A 93 -11.87 -14.66 -8.30
C VAL A 93 -11.23 -15.85 -9.02
N ARG A 94 -10.43 -16.66 -8.33
CA ARG A 94 -9.82 -17.88 -8.91
C ARG A 94 -10.84 -18.97 -9.22
N HIS A 95 -11.97 -18.98 -8.52
CA HIS A 95 -13.05 -19.95 -8.68
C HIS A 95 -14.18 -19.46 -9.60
N ASN A 96 -13.99 -18.31 -10.27
CA ASN A 96 -14.99 -17.66 -11.15
C ASN A 96 -16.26 -17.21 -10.42
N GLU A 97 -16.15 -16.94 -9.13
CA GLU A 97 -17.25 -16.46 -8.29
C GLU A 97 -17.17 -14.93 -8.20
N SER A 98 -17.23 -14.27 -9.35
CA SER A 98 -16.96 -12.82 -9.47
C SER A 98 -17.92 -11.95 -8.66
N LEU A 99 -19.19 -12.35 -8.51
CA LEU A 99 -20.17 -11.60 -7.71
C LEU A 99 -19.80 -11.64 -6.22
N VAL A 100 -19.47 -12.82 -5.70
CA VAL A 100 -19.04 -12.99 -4.30
C VAL A 100 -17.73 -12.24 -4.05
N ALA A 101 -16.79 -12.29 -4.99
CA ALA A 101 -15.57 -11.50 -4.91
C ALA A 101 -15.85 -9.98 -4.84
N VAL A 102 -16.79 -9.46 -5.64
CA VAL A 102 -17.16 -8.04 -5.61
C VAL A 102 -17.77 -7.65 -4.27
N ASP A 103 -18.66 -8.47 -3.70
CA ASP A 103 -19.27 -8.22 -2.39
C ASP A 103 -18.20 -8.13 -1.28
N LEU A 104 -17.25 -9.07 -1.26
CA LEU A 104 -16.13 -9.06 -0.31
C LEU A 104 -15.21 -7.85 -0.48
N LEU A 105 -14.98 -7.41 -1.73
CA LEU A 105 -14.21 -6.20 -2.02
C LEU A 105 -14.93 -4.94 -1.53
N ASP A 106 -16.26 -4.86 -1.67
CA ASP A 106 -17.04 -3.75 -1.14
C ASP A 106 -17.00 -3.72 0.40
N GLU A 107 -17.11 -4.88 1.03
CA GLU A 107 -16.97 -4.99 2.48
C GLU A 107 -15.59 -4.56 3.00
N ALA A 108 -14.52 -4.98 2.33
CA ALA A 108 -13.15 -4.55 2.65
C ALA A 108 -12.99 -3.04 2.48
N LYS A 109 -13.54 -2.48 1.39
CA LYS A 109 -13.49 -1.04 1.09
C LYS A 109 -14.20 -0.22 2.16
N VAL A 110 -15.39 -0.63 2.62
CA VAL A 110 -16.14 0.06 3.69
C VAL A 110 -15.33 0.12 4.99
N GLN A 111 -14.60 -0.94 5.31
CA GLN A 111 -13.79 -1.02 6.52
C GLN A 111 -12.50 -0.21 6.45
N LEU A 112 -12.05 0.19 5.25
CA LEU A 112 -10.97 1.17 5.07
C LEU A 112 -11.44 2.62 5.25
N HIS A 113 -12.71 2.88 5.57
CA HIS A 113 -13.26 4.22 5.88
C HIS A 113 -13.52 4.45 7.37
N SER A 114 -13.43 3.39 8.18
CA SER A 114 -13.70 3.38 9.63
C SER A 114 -12.45 3.75 10.42
#